data_AF-A0AAE1S6H6-F1
#
_entry.id   AF-A0AAE1S6H6-F1
#
_cell.length_a   1.000
_cell.length_b   1.000
_cell.length_c   1.000
_cell.angle_alpha   90.00
_cell.angle_beta   90.00
_cell.angle_gamma   90.00
#
_symmetry.space_group_name_H-M   'P 1'
#
loop_
_entity.id
_entity.type
_entity.pdbx_description
1 polymer ?
#
loop_
_entity_poly.entity_id
_entity_poly.type
_entity_poly.pdbx_seq_one_letter_code
_entity_poly.pdbx_strand_id
1 'polypeptide(L)'
;MANLTKFEFIALDISGKNYLSWVLDAEIHLDAMGLGDTIKEKNRASNQENAEAMIFTRHHLDEALKIEYLTIKDPLILWKNLKERYDHLKMVFLPKA
;
A
#
# COMPACT_ATOMS: atom_id res chain seq x y z
N MET A 1 23.02 -3.92 -2.44
CA MET A 1 21.54 -3.91 -2.52
C MET A 1 21.07 -5.21 -1.90
N ALA A 2 20.34 -5.16 -0.79
CA ALA A 2 19.73 -6.37 -0.23
C ALA A 2 18.77 -6.97 -1.26
N ASN A 3 18.75 -8.30 -1.38
CA ASN A 3 17.93 -9.03 -2.35
C ASN A 3 16.45 -8.64 -2.21
N LEU A 4 15.94 -7.79 -3.10
CA LEU A 4 14.54 -7.35 -3.15
C LEU A 4 13.57 -8.52 -3.38
N THR A 5 14.07 -9.63 -3.93
CA THR A 5 13.32 -10.88 -4.18
C THR A 5 12.92 -11.63 -2.92
N LYS A 6 13.42 -11.26 -1.73
CA LYS A 6 13.21 -12.07 -0.52
C LYS A 6 11.81 -11.90 0.10
N PHE A 7 11.02 -10.96 -0.41
CA PHE A 7 9.74 -10.64 0.20
C PHE A 7 8.65 -10.27 -0.85
N GLU A 8 8.58 -10.92 -2.01
CA GLU A 8 7.39 -10.70 -2.87
C GLU A 8 6.13 -11.27 -2.21
N PHE A 9 5.05 -10.47 -2.19
CA PHE A 9 3.70 -10.89 -1.81
C PHE A 9 2.70 -10.51 -2.91
N ILE A 10 1.48 -11.05 -2.80
CA ILE A 10 0.46 -10.91 -3.83
C ILE A 10 0.03 -9.45 -3.96
N ALA A 11 0.10 -8.90 -5.17
CA ALA A 11 -0.35 -7.55 -5.48
C ALA A 11 -1.85 -7.33 -5.15
N LEU A 12 -2.24 -6.10 -4.82
CA LEU A 12 -3.62 -5.75 -4.54
C LEU A 12 -4.47 -5.94 -5.80
N ASP A 13 -5.42 -6.87 -5.73
CA ASP A 13 -6.35 -7.13 -6.81
C ASP A 13 -7.35 -5.97 -6.94
N ILE A 14 -7.77 -5.66 -8.17
CA ILE A 14 -8.72 -4.57 -8.44
C ILE A 14 -10.05 -4.74 -7.70
N SER A 15 -10.50 -5.98 -7.44
CA SER A 15 -11.72 -6.22 -6.66
C SER A 15 -11.55 -5.95 -5.17
N GLY A 16 -10.31 -5.83 -4.68
CA GLY A 16 -9.98 -5.61 -3.27
C GLY A 16 -10.16 -6.83 -2.38
N LYS A 17 -10.45 -8.02 -2.93
CA LYS A 17 -10.67 -9.24 -2.14
C LYS A 17 -9.51 -9.59 -1.21
N ASN A 18 -8.28 -9.29 -1.62
CA ASN A 18 -7.07 -9.49 -0.81
C ASN A 18 -6.61 -8.22 -0.07
N TYR A 19 -7.45 -7.18 0.04
CA TYR A 19 -7.05 -5.90 0.63
C TYR A 19 -6.49 -6.03 2.05
N LEU A 20 -7.09 -6.88 2.90
CA LEU A 20 -6.64 -7.03 4.29
C LEU A 20 -5.28 -7.70 4.42
N SER A 21 -5.05 -8.78 3.66
CA SER A 21 -3.73 -9.42 3.62
C SER A 21 -2.70 -8.48 2.99
N TRP A 22 -3.07 -7.78 1.92
CA TRP A 22 -2.19 -6.83 1.23
C TRP A 22 -1.76 -5.68 2.12
N VAL A 23 -2.66 -5.09 2.91
CA VAL A 23 -2.33 -4.03 3.87
C VAL A 23 -1.31 -4.53 4.89
N LEU A 24 -1.56 -5.70 5.49
CA LEU A 24 -0.67 -6.27 6.49
C LEU A 24 0.74 -6.50 5.93
N ASP A 25 0.82 -7.14 4.76
CA ASP A 25 2.10 -7.40 4.10
C ASP A 25 2.81 -6.09 3.74
N ALA A 26 2.11 -5.13 3.13
CA ALA A 26 2.68 -3.84 2.74
C ALA A 26 3.18 -3.01 3.93
N GLU A 27 2.46 -3.00 5.07
CA GLU A 27 2.89 -2.29 6.28
C GLU A 27 4.17 -2.91 6.87
N ILE A 28 4.22 -4.23 7.02
CA ILE A 28 5.41 -4.95 7.52
C ILE A 28 6.63 -4.67 6.65
N HIS A 29 6.41 -4.62 5.34
CA HIS A 29 7.44 -4.32 4.37
C HIS A 29 8.00 -2.91 4.46
N LEU A 30 7.09 -1.92 4.48
CA LEU A 30 7.49 -0.52 4.62
C LEU A 30 8.25 -0.34 5.94
N ASP A 31 7.79 -0.93 7.04
CA ASP A 31 8.51 -0.90 8.32
C ASP A 31 9.90 -1.57 8.23
N ALA A 32 10.01 -2.74 7.59
CA ALA A 32 11.29 -3.43 7.40
C ALA A 32 12.27 -2.63 6.52
N MET A 33 11.77 -1.79 5.62
CA MET A 33 12.55 -0.87 4.79
C MET A 33 12.85 0.46 5.48
N GLY A 34 12.29 0.72 6.68
CA GLY A 34 12.38 2.02 7.35
C GLY A 34 11.48 3.11 6.73
N LEU A 35 10.52 2.72 5.90
CA LEU A 35 9.60 3.60 5.16
C LEU A 35 8.19 3.64 5.77
N GLY A 36 7.92 2.94 6.88
CA GLY A 36 6.58 2.86 7.47
C GLY A 36 5.96 4.21 7.85
N ASP A 37 6.77 5.24 8.12
CA ASP A 37 6.27 6.57 8.40
C ASP A 37 5.72 7.30 7.17
N THR A 38 6.11 6.93 5.94
CA THR A 38 5.67 7.63 4.72
C THR A 38 4.15 7.55 4.49
N ILE A 39 3.49 6.55 5.08
CA ILE A 39 2.03 6.33 5.01
C ILE A 39 1.28 6.85 6.24
N LYS A 40 1.94 7.60 7.14
CA LYS A 40 1.34 8.19 8.34
C LYS A 40 1.13 9.69 8.20
N GLU A 41 0.14 10.21 8.92
CA GLU A 41 -0.13 11.66 8.98
C GLU A 41 1.04 12.41 9.61
N LYS A 42 1.29 13.64 9.11
CA LYS A 42 2.35 14.54 9.63
C LYS A 42 3.75 13.90 9.62
N ASN A 43 3.98 12.93 8.74
CA ASN A 43 5.30 12.34 8.55
C ASN A 43 6.31 13.40 8.07
N ARG A 44 7.58 13.12 8.27
CA ARG A 44 8.70 13.98 7.85
C ARG A 44 9.58 13.27 6.83
N ALA A 45 9.00 12.37 6.05
CA ALA A 45 9.71 11.60 5.05
C ALA A 45 10.30 12.55 4.00
N SER A 46 11.54 12.27 3.63
CA SER A 46 12.23 12.93 2.53
C SER A 46 11.55 12.61 1.19
N ASN A 47 11.85 13.41 0.17
CA ASN A 47 11.39 13.12 -1.20
C ASN A 47 11.88 11.75 -1.70
N GLN A 48 13.06 11.30 -1.24
CA GLN A 48 13.60 10.01 -1.61
C GLN A 48 12.80 8.87 -0.97
N GLU A 49 12.56 8.93 0.35
CA GLU A 49 11.73 7.94 1.06
C GLU A 49 10.32 7.88 0.47
N ASN A 50 9.72 9.03 0.13
CA ASN A 50 8.43 9.07 -0.53
C ASN A 50 8.46 8.41 -1.92
N ALA A 51 9.51 8.63 -2.71
CA ALA A 51 9.66 7.99 -4.02
C ALA A 51 9.86 6.48 -3.88
N GLU A 52 10.66 6.02 -2.92
CA GLU A 52 10.90 4.59 -2.65
C GLU A 52 9.61 3.89 -2.21
N ALA A 53 8.86 4.48 -1.29
CA ALA A 53 7.57 3.97 -0.84
C ALA A 53 6.54 3.94 -1.98
N MET A 54 6.53 4.95 -2.86
CA MET A 54 5.67 4.99 -4.04
C MET A 54 6.02 3.89 -5.06
N ILE A 55 7.31 3.67 -5.33
CA ILE A 55 7.78 2.59 -6.23
C ILE A 55 7.33 1.24 -5.66
N PHE A 56 7.60 1.00 -4.38
CA PHE A 56 7.18 -0.22 -3.70
C PHE A 56 5.67 -0.43 -3.76
N THR A 57 4.88 0.57 -3.35
CA THR A 57 3.43 0.45 -3.30
C THR A 57 2.86 0.18 -4.69
N ARG A 58 3.27 0.96 -5.70
CA ARG A 58 2.79 0.78 -7.09
C ARG A 58 3.23 -0.53 -7.72
N HIS A 59 4.38 -1.08 -7.34
CA HIS A 59 4.81 -2.40 -7.82
C HIS A 59 3.83 -3.49 -7.41
N HIS A 60 3.25 -3.37 -6.20
CA HIS A 60 2.32 -4.33 -5.63
C HIS A 60 0.84 -3.95 -5.84
N LEU A 61 0.50 -3.20 -6.89
CA LEU A 61 -0.88 -2.97 -7.31
C LEU A 61 -1.19 -3.71 -8.60
N ASP A 62 -2.46 -4.08 -8.79
CA ASP A 62 -2.98 -4.45 -10.09
C ASP A 62 -2.77 -3.30 -11.11
N GLU A 63 -2.56 -3.67 -12.38
CA GLU A 63 -2.23 -2.72 -13.44
C GLU A 63 -3.34 -1.66 -13.64
N ALA A 64 -4.61 -2.04 -13.50
CA ALA A 64 -5.71 -1.09 -13.63
C ALA A 64 -5.72 -0.07 -12.48
N LEU A 65 -5.32 -0.47 -11.26
CA LEU A 65 -5.14 0.47 -10.15
C LEU A 65 -3.96 1.41 -10.37
N LYS A 66 -2.86 0.93 -10.98
CA LYS A 66 -1.72 1.80 -11.33
C LYS A 66 -2.11 2.88 -12.32
N ILE A 67 -3.00 2.56 -13.27
CA ILE A 67 -3.53 3.52 -14.25
C ILE A 67 -4.46 4.52 -13.56
N GLU A 68 -5.40 4.04 -12.73
CA GLU A 68 -6.35 4.89 -12.02
C GLU A 68 -5.67 5.93 -11.12
N TYR A 69 -4.61 5.51 -10.41
CA TYR A 69 -3.87 6.37 -9.49
C TYR A 69 -2.56 6.94 -10.09
N LEU A 70 -2.42 6.97 -11.42
CA LEU A 70 -1.18 7.37 -12.11
C LEU A 70 -0.69 8.78 -11.74
N THR A 71 -1.60 9.70 -11.43
CA THR A 71 -1.28 11.11 -11.13
C THR A 71 -0.88 11.33 -9.66
N ILE A 72 -1.12 10.36 -8.77
CA ILE A 72 -0.78 10.46 -7.35
C ILE A 72 0.72 10.23 -7.18
N LYS A 73 1.39 11.18 -6.54
CA LYS A 73 2.84 11.15 -6.27
C LYS A 73 3.20 11.04 -4.79
N ASP A 74 2.20 11.13 -3.92
CA ASP A 74 2.36 11.08 -2.48
C ASP A 74 1.88 9.71 -1.95
N PRO A 75 2.74 8.96 -1.24
CA PRO A 75 2.39 7.63 -0.73
C PRO A 75 1.27 7.64 0.30
N LEU A 76 1.19 8.67 1.15
CA LEU A 76 0.11 8.83 2.12
C LEU A 76 -1.23 9.06 1.42
N ILE A 77 -1.24 9.87 0.36
CA ILE A 77 -2.47 10.11 -0.42
C ILE A 77 -2.92 8.82 -1.10
N LEU A 78 -2.00 8.09 -1.75
CA LEU A 78 -2.32 6.80 -2.38
C LEU A 78 -2.87 5.81 -1.35
N TRP A 79 -2.20 5.68 -0.20
CA TRP A 79 -2.59 4.78 0.88
C TRP A 79 -4.00 5.07 1.40
N LYS A 80 -4.32 6.35 1.63
CA LYS A 80 -5.66 6.79 2.05
C LYS A 80 -6.72 6.48 1.01
N ASN A 81 -6.44 6.70 -0.28
CA ASN A 81 -7.40 6.43 -1.34
C ASN A 81 -7.70 4.93 -1.46
N LEU A 82 -6.67 4.08 -1.37
CA LEU A 82 -6.84 2.62 -1.33
C LEU A 82 -7.65 2.20 -0.09
N LYS A 83 -7.36 2.80 1.07
CA LYS A 83 -8.12 2.57 2.28
C LYS A 83 -9.57 2.96 2.12
N GLU A 84 -9.88 4.19 1.72
CA GLU A 84 -11.26 4.65 1.51
C GLU A 84 -12.03 3.72 0.55
N ARG A 85 -11.37 3.31 -0.54
CA ARG A 85 -11.97 2.40 -1.52
C ARG A 85 -12.32 1.04 -0.94
N TYR A 86 -11.46 0.44 -0.11
CA TYR A 86 -11.59 -0.98 0.27
C TYR A 86 -11.86 -1.23 1.78
N ASP A 87 -11.86 -0.22 2.65
CA ASP A 87 -12.07 -0.40 4.10
C ASP A 87 -13.44 -1.03 4.40
N HIS A 88 -14.43 -0.79 3.55
CA HIS A 88 -15.77 -1.38 3.68
C HIS A 88 -15.74 -2.92 3.59
N LEU A 89 -14.74 -3.51 2.94
CA LEU A 89 -14.56 -4.97 2.91
C LEU A 89 -14.25 -5.52 4.31
N LYS A 90 -13.71 -4.73 5.24
CA LYS A 90 -13.57 -5.13 6.65
C LYS A 90 -14.92 -5.44 7.30
N MET A 91 -15.98 -4.75 6.90
CA MET A 91 -17.31 -4.96 7.46
C MET A 91 -17.96 -6.24 6.94
N VAL A 92 -17.58 -6.71 5.75
CA VAL A 92 -18.16 -7.93 5.15
C VAL A 92 -17.67 -9.20 5.84
N PHE A 93 -16.46 -9.19 6.42
CA PHE A 93 -15.87 -10.34 7.11
C PHE A 93 -16.20 -10.43 8.60
N LEU A 94 -16.81 -9.39 9.20
CA LEU A 94 -17.28 -9.46 10.58
C LEU A 94 -18.66 -10.13 10.59
N PRO A 95 -18.88 -11.22 11.35
CA PRO A 95 -20.21 -11.76 11.55
C PRO A 95 -21.09 -10.65 12.12
N LYS A 96 -22.28 -10.45 11.54
CA LYS A 96 -23.31 -9.68 12.23
C LYS A 96 -23.59 -10.39 13.56
N ALA A 97 -23.41 -9.66 14.66
CA ALA A 97 -23.81 -10.11 15.99
C ALA A 97 -25.31 -10.42 16.02
#